data_AF-A0A3R9AXN3-F1
#
_entry.id   AF-A0A3R9AXN3-F1
#
_cell.length_a   1.000
_cell.length_b   1.000
_cell.length_c   1.000
_cell.angle_alpha   90.00
_cell.angle_beta   90.00
_cell.angle_gamma   90.00
#
_symmetry.space_group_name_H-M   'P 1'
#
loop_
_entity.id
_entity.type
_entity.pdbx_description
1 polymer ?
#
loop_
_entity_poly.entity_id
_entity_poly.type
_entity_poly.pdbx_seq_one_letter_code
_entity_poly.pdbx_strand_id
1 'polypeptide(L)'
;MQKLRGHGLLLQKQHGFGLVAAMFLIIIIAGAIAAMWRISTTQTATSSLALQQARAYQAARTGLEWGIWHFLNGSCDSASFQVPEFDGFQVTVDCPSDQRMEYTDLHEEQPQSMVSQNIIATATYAVVGTPDYVYRQLSAVVEKPGEIVPVAPEEEE
;
A
#
# COMPACT_ATOMS: atom_id res chain seq x y z
N MET A 1 31.99 6.39 -74.97
CA MET A 1 31.26 7.54 -74.38
C MET A 1 30.65 7.11 -73.05
N GLN A 2 31.26 7.39 -71.90
CA GLN A 2 30.54 7.53 -70.62
C GLN A 2 31.49 8.10 -69.57
N LYS A 3 31.30 9.40 -69.30
CA LYS A 3 32.06 10.21 -68.36
C LYS A 3 31.33 10.13 -67.02
N LEU A 4 31.68 9.15 -66.19
CA LEU A 4 31.22 9.06 -64.81
C LEU A 4 31.89 10.18 -64.01
N ARG A 5 31.14 11.29 -63.83
CA ARG A 5 31.49 12.37 -62.91
C ARG A 5 31.36 11.85 -61.48
N GLY A 6 32.49 11.46 -60.89
CA GLY A 6 32.61 11.38 -59.43
C GLY A 6 32.42 12.79 -58.87
N HIS A 7 31.29 13.03 -58.21
CA HIS A 7 31.12 14.20 -57.37
C HIS A 7 32.07 14.02 -56.18
N GLY A 8 33.20 14.73 -56.22
CA GLY A 8 34.08 14.84 -55.08
C GLY A 8 33.28 15.39 -53.90
N LEU A 9 33.21 14.61 -52.83
CA LEU A 9 32.94 15.11 -51.49
C LEU A 9 33.89 16.29 -51.28
N LEU A 10 33.35 17.50 -51.26
CA LEU A 10 34.10 18.70 -50.90
C LEU A 10 34.56 18.54 -49.45
N LEU A 11 35.74 17.96 -49.26
CA LEU A 11 36.49 18.04 -48.02
C LEU A 11 36.88 19.52 -47.85
N GLN A 12 36.00 20.27 -47.22
CA GLN A 12 36.31 21.59 -46.71
C GLN A 12 37.51 21.50 -45.77
N LYS A 13 38.46 22.42 -45.95
CA LYS A 13 39.62 22.60 -45.09
C LYS A 13 39.17 22.69 -43.63
N GLN A 14 39.55 21.68 -42.85
CA GLN A 14 39.27 21.57 -41.43
C GLN A 14 39.97 22.71 -40.67
N HIS A 15 39.17 23.63 -40.14
CA HIS A 15 39.59 24.44 -39.01
C HIS A 15 39.14 23.71 -37.73
N GLY A 16 40.10 23.31 -36.91
CA GLY A 16 39.93 22.46 -35.72
C GLY A 16 39.01 22.99 -34.61
N PHE A 17 38.38 24.15 -34.80
CA PHE A 17 37.43 24.74 -33.85
C PHE A 17 36.06 24.03 -33.86
N GLY A 18 35.60 23.58 -35.04
CA GLY A 18 34.30 22.92 -35.17
C GLY A 18 34.22 21.54 -34.50
N LEU A 19 35.35 20.84 -34.44
CA LEU A 19 35.42 19.52 -33.80
C LEU A 19 35.21 19.62 -32.29
N VAL A 20 35.84 20.61 -31.64
CA VAL A 20 35.67 20.86 -30.20
C VAL A 20 34.23 21.24 -29.87
N ALA A 21 33.61 22.12 -30.69
CA ALA A 21 32.21 22.51 -30.52
C ALA A 21 31.24 21.33 -30.71
N ALA A 22 31.45 20.47 -31.72
CA ALA A 22 30.63 19.29 -31.96
C ALA A 22 30.74 18.28 -30.81
N MET A 23 31.95 18.05 -30.30
CA MET A 23 32.17 17.15 -29.16
C MET A 23 31.49 17.66 -27.89
N PHE A 24 31.56 18.97 -27.64
CA PHE A 24 30.87 19.59 -26.51
C PHE A 24 29.35 19.36 -26.57
N LEU A 25 28.74 19.58 -27.75
CA LEU A 25 27.32 19.32 -27.94
C LEU A 25 26.95 17.85 -27.74
N ILE A 26 27.75 16.92 -28.27
CA ILE A 26 27.53 15.48 -28.10
C ILE A 26 27.56 15.10 -26.62
N ILE A 27 28.53 15.59 -25.85
CA ILE A 27 28.65 15.31 -24.41
C ILE A 27 27.42 15.81 -23.64
N ILE A 28 26.94 17.02 -23.94
CA ILE A 28 25.75 17.58 -23.29
C ILE A 28 24.51 16.74 -23.62
N ILE A 29 24.28 16.44 -24.90
CA ILE A 29 23.12 15.67 -25.35
C ILE A 29 23.16 14.27 -24.75
N ALA A 30 24.32 13.61 -24.77
CA ALA A 30 24.50 12.29 -24.16
C ALA A 30 24.22 12.33 -22.65
N GLY A 31 24.70 13.37 -21.95
CA GLY A 31 24.40 13.61 -20.54
C GLY A 31 22.90 13.79 -20.27
N ALA A 32 22.20 14.56 -21.11
CA ALA A 32 20.76 14.78 -20.99
C ALA A 32 19.96 13.49 -21.23
N ILE A 33 20.29 12.72 -22.28
CA ILE A 33 19.64 11.43 -22.56
C ILE A 33 19.86 10.45 -21.40
N ALA A 34 21.09 10.36 -20.87
CA ALA A 34 21.39 9.49 -19.74
C ALA A 34 20.63 9.90 -18.46
N ALA A 35 20.50 11.20 -18.19
CA ALA A 35 19.70 11.71 -17.08
C ALA A 35 18.21 11.36 -17.25
N MET A 36 17.66 11.54 -18.46
CA MET A 36 16.26 11.19 -18.75
C MET A 36 15.99 9.69 -18.60
N TRP A 37 16.90 8.82 -19.05
CA TRP A 37 16.78 7.37 -18.87
C TRP A 37 16.73 6.95 -17.40
N ARG A 38 17.61 7.51 -16.56
CA ARG A 38 17.59 7.24 -15.11
C ARG A 38 16.23 7.63 -14.51
N ILE A 39 15.75 8.84 -14.82
CA ILE A 39 14.46 9.33 -14.36
C ILE A 39 13.31 8.41 -14.82
N SER A 40 13.30 8.00 -16.09
CA SER A 40 12.27 7.11 -16.65
C SER A 40 12.20 5.76 -15.92
N THR A 41 13.34 5.14 -15.61
CA THR A 41 13.37 3.88 -14.87
C THR A 41 12.90 4.01 -13.42
N THR A 42 13.18 5.14 -12.77
CA THR A 42 12.70 5.38 -11.39
C THR A 42 11.21 5.70 -11.32
N GLN A 43 10.64 6.33 -12.35
CA GLN A 43 9.23 6.73 -12.38
C GLN A 43 8.28 5.52 -12.55
N THR A 44 8.66 4.51 -13.33
CA THR A 44 7.85 3.29 -13.51
C THR A 44 7.84 2.42 -12.26
N ALA A 45 9.00 2.26 -11.62
CA ALA A 45 9.13 1.53 -10.36
C ALA A 45 8.32 2.19 -9.22
N THR A 46 8.44 3.51 -9.06
CA THR A 46 7.73 4.25 -8.00
C THR A 46 6.21 4.18 -8.15
N SER A 47 5.70 4.31 -9.38
CA SER A 47 4.26 4.20 -9.66
C SER A 47 3.72 2.81 -9.36
N SER A 48 4.49 1.75 -9.68
CA SER A 48 4.11 0.37 -9.37
C SER A 48 4.06 0.11 -7.86
N LEU A 49 5.03 0.64 -7.11
CA LEU A 49 5.06 0.51 -5.65
C LEU A 49 3.90 1.25 -4.99
N ALA A 50 3.61 2.49 -5.41
CA ALA A 50 2.48 3.25 -4.88
C ALA A 50 1.14 2.53 -5.09
N LEU A 51 0.96 1.89 -6.26
CA LEU A 51 -0.22 1.06 -6.53
C LEU A 51 -0.29 -0.17 -5.63
N GLN A 52 0.84 -0.89 -5.45
CA GLN A 52 0.89 -2.05 -4.55
C GLN A 52 0.59 -1.66 -3.10
N GLN A 53 1.07 -0.50 -2.65
CA GLN A 53 0.77 0.05 -1.32
C GLN A 53 -0.73 0.34 -1.15
N ALA A 54 -1.39 0.90 -2.18
CA ALA A 54 -2.83 1.12 -2.16
C ALA A 54 -3.62 -0.20 -2.12
N ARG A 55 -3.19 -1.21 -2.88
CA ARG A 55 -3.79 -2.56 -2.84
C ARG A 55 -3.61 -3.22 -1.47
N ALA A 56 -2.43 -3.12 -0.89
CA ALA A 56 -2.15 -3.61 0.47
C ALA A 56 -3.07 -2.96 1.51
N TYR A 57 -3.31 -1.64 1.38
CA TYR A 57 -4.24 -0.93 2.25
C TYR A 57 -5.67 -1.44 2.12
N GLN A 58 -6.16 -1.63 0.89
CA GLN A 58 -7.50 -2.15 0.65
C GLN A 58 -7.64 -3.60 1.13
N ALA A 59 -6.64 -4.44 0.90
CA ALA A 59 -6.61 -5.81 1.40
C ALA A 59 -6.65 -5.88 2.94
N ALA A 60 -5.84 -5.06 3.61
CA ALA A 60 -5.86 -4.96 5.07
C ALA A 60 -7.22 -4.45 5.58
N ARG A 61 -7.84 -3.50 4.87
CA ARG A 61 -9.17 -2.98 5.22
C ARG A 61 -10.25 -4.06 5.11
N THR A 62 -10.23 -4.86 4.05
CA THR A 62 -11.14 -6.01 3.91
C THR A 62 -10.97 -6.99 5.07
N GLY A 63 -9.73 -7.28 5.47
CA GLY A 63 -9.47 -8.09 6.67
C GLY A 63 -10.02 -7.47 7.95
N LEU A 64 -9.85 -6.16 8.11
CA LEU A 64 -10.38 -5.43 9.26
C LEU A 64 -11.91 -5.51 9.31
N GLU A 65 -12.60 -5.26 8.19
CA GLU A 65 -14.05 -5.34 8.08
C GLU A 65 -14.57 -6.76 8.35
N TRP A 66 -13.87 -7.79 7.88
CA TRP A 66 -14.17 -9.18 8.22
C TRP A 66 -14.04 -9.46 9.73
N GLY A 67 -12.97 -8.99 10.38
CA GLY A 67 -12.76 -9.15 11.81
C GLY A 67 -13.82 -8.42 12.64
N ILE A 68 -14.14 -7.18 12.27
CA ILE A 68 -15.23 -6.40 12.90
C ILE A 68 -16.55 -7.15 12.79
N TRP A 69 -16.87 -7.67 11.59
CA TRP A 69 -18.09 -8.44 11.39
C TRP A 69 -18.15 -9.67 12.30
N HIS A 70 -17.06 -10.44 12.40
CA HIS A 70 -17.00 -11.58 13.31
C HIS A 70 -17.22 -11.16 14.76
N PHE A 71 -16.57 -10.08 15.22
CA PHE A 71 -16.68 -9.58 16.60
C PHE A 71 -18.11 -9.18 16.95
N LEU A 72 -18.78 -8.49 16.02
CA LEU A 72 -20.19 -8.13 16.17
C LEU A 72 -21.11 -9.35 16.21
N ASN A 73 -20.74 -10.45 15.56
CA ASN A 73 -21.45 -11.74 15.60
C ASN A 73 -21.03 -12.63 16.80
N GLY A 74 -20.21 -12.12 17.73
CA GLY A 74 -19.90 -12.78 18.99
C GLY A 74 -18.61 -13.62 19.02
N SER A 75 -17.81 -13.59 17.95
CA SER A 75 -16.52 -14.30 17.87
C SER A 75 -15.41 -13.33 17.46
N CYS A 76 -14.21 -13.40 18.03
CA CYS A 76 -13.06 -12.66 17.49
C CYS A 76 -11.92 -13.64 17.34
N ASP A 77 -11.90 -14.30 16.18
CA ASP A 77 -10.91 -15.33 15.88
C ASP A 77 -9.80 -14.75 15.02
N SER A 78 -8.57 -15.12 15.36
CA SER A 78 -7.43 -14.81 14.51
C SER A 78 -7.44 -15.73 13.29
N ALA A 79 -7.31 -15.15 12.11
CA ALA A 79 -7.36 -15.90 10.86
C ALA A 79 -6.37 -15.33 9.83
N SER A 80 -5.86 -16.20 8.97
CA SER A 80 -5.06 -15.79 7.82
C SER A 80 -5.68 -16.36 6.55
N PHE A 81 -5.90 -15.51 5.57
CA PHE A 81 -6.54 -15.87 4.31
C PHE A 81 -6.05 -15.00 3.15
N GLN A 82 -6.26 -15.50 1.94
CA GLN A 82 -6.02 -14.75 0.72
C GLN A 82 -7.34 -14.20 0.22
N VAL A 83 -7.33 -12.97 -0.27
CA VAL A 83 -8.51 -12.34 -0.87
C VAL A 83 -8.41 -12.52 -2.38
N PRO A 84 -9.38 -13.20 -3.04
CA PRO A 84 -9.30 -13.47 -4.48
C PRO A 84 -9.08 -12.23 -5.36
N GLU A 85 -9.67 -11.09 -4.97
CA GLU A 85 -9.56 -9.81 -5.68
C GLU A 85 -8.17 -9.13 -5.50
N PHE A 86 -7.40 -9.55 -4.48
CA PHE A 86 -6.05 -9.06 -4.18
C PHE A 86 -5.03 -10.20 -4.31
N ASP A 87 -4.96 -10.79 -5.51
CA ASP A 87 -4.06 -11.91 -5.81
C ASP A 87 -2.63 -11.67 -5.31
N GLY A 88 -2.07 -12.67 -4.62
CA GLY A 88 -0.77 -12.63 -3.98
C GLY A 88 -0.69 -11.91 -2.63
N PHE A 89 -1.75 -11.26 -2.14
CA PHE A 89 -1.79 -10.69 -0.80
C PHE A 89 -2.25 -11.72 0.24
N GLN A 90 -1.42 -11.94 1.26
CA GLN A 90 -1.80 -12.67 2.46
C GLN A 90 -2.32 -11.68 3.50
N VAL A 91 -3.59 -11.80 3.86
CA VAL A 91 -4.23 -11.00 4.91
C VAL A 91 -4.30 -11.83 6.19
N THR A 92 -3.84 -11.27 7.30
CA THR A 92 -3.88 -11.87 8.63
C THR A 92 -4.63 -10.93 9.56
N VAL A 93 -5.70 -11.43 10.15
CA VAL A 93 -6.50 -10.74 11.15
C VAL A 93 -6.14 -11.34 12.50
N ASP A 94 -5.85 -10.47 13.45
CA ASP A 94 -5.48 -10.82 14.82
C ASP A 94 -6.47 -10.17 15.79
N CYS A 95 -6.93 -10.98 16.73
CA CYS A 95 -7.86 -10.63 17.80
C CYS A 95 -7.16 -10.90 19.14
N PRO A 96 -6.31 -9.98 19.62
CA PRO A 96 -5.59 -10.15 20.87
C PRO A 96 -6.55 -10.24 22.05
N SER A 97 -6.55 -11.38 22.75
CA SER A 97 -7.44 -11.65 23.89
C SER A 97 -7.10 -10.79 25.11
N ASP A 98 -5.84 -10.38 25.26
CA ASP A 98 -5.37 -9.48 26.32
C ASP A 98 -5.85 -8.03 26.13
N GLN A 99 -6.33 -7.68 24.93
CA GLN A 99 -6.91 -6.37 24.61
C GLN A 99 -8.43 -6.40 24.53
N ARG A 100 -9.05 -7.48 25.02
CA ARG A 100 -10.48 -7.54 25.25
C ARG A 100 -10.79 -6.95 26.61
N MET A 101 -11.54 -5.86 26.63
CA MET A 101 -11.97 -5.18 27.85
C MET A 101 -13.50 -5.29 27.96
N GLU A 102 -13.98 -5.68 29.13
CA GLU A 102 -15.39 -5.75 29.45
C GLU A 102 -15.68 -4.83 30.64
N TYR A 103 -16.58 -3.88 30.43
CA TYR A 103 -17.05 -2.93 31.42
C TYR A 103 -18.44 -3.38 31.86
N THR A 104 -18.64 -3.67 33.15
CA THR A 104 -19.91 -4.20 33.69
C THR A 104 -20.64 -3.24 34.64
N ASP A 105 -20.01 -2.12 35.01
CA ASP A 105 -20.50 -1.23 36.07
C ASP A 105 -20.85 0.16 35.53
N LEU A 106 -21.53 0.20 34.39
CA LEU A 106 -22.04 1.44 33.78
C LEU A 106 -23.30 1.89 34.53
N HIS A 107 -23.11 2.45 35.73
CA HIS A 107 -24.19 3.00 36.54
C HIS A 107 -24.81 4.19 35.81
N GLU A 108 -26.13 4.15 35.61
CA GLU A 108 -26.97 5.22 35.01
C GLU A 108 -26.93 5.37 33.47
N GLU A 109 -26.20 4.51 32.76
CA GLU A 109 -26.20 4.47 31.29
C GLU A 109 -26.58 3.09 30.75
N GLN A 110 -27.68 3.00 29.99
CA GLN A 110 -28.04 1.80 29.23
C GLN A 110 -27.26 1.82 27.90
N PRO A 111 -26.49 0.77 27.57
CA PRO A 111 -26.41 -0.57 28.18
C PRO A 111 -25.55 -0.64 29.45
N GLN A 112 -25.94 -1.50 30.40
CA GLN A 112 -25.22 -1.68 31.69
C GLN A 112 -23.86 -2.40 31.54
N SER A 113 -23.53 -2.86 30.33
CA SER A 113 -22.21 -3.41 30.03
C SER A 113 -21.75 -3.03 28.63
N MET A 114 -20.44 -2.93 28.45
CA MET A 114 -19.80 -2.64 27.16
C MET A 114 -18.57 -3.53 26.98
N VAL A 115 -18.42 -4.10 25.80
CA VAL A 115 -17.23 -4.88 25.43
C VAL A 115 -16.45 -4.10 24.37
N SER A 116 -15.19 -3.84 24.66
CA SER A 116 -14.23 -3.21 23.74
C SER A 116 -13.19 -4.25 23.28
N GLN A 117 -12.92 -4.30 21.98
CA GLN A 117 -11.95 -5.21 21.40
C GLN A 117 -11.12 -4.48 20.34
N ASN A 118 -9.79 -4.58 20.44
CA ASN A 118 -8.91 -4.18 19.35
C ASN A 118 -8.81 -5.30 18.32
N ILE A 119 -8.97 -4.96 17.04
CA ILE A 119 -8.87 -5.86 15.89
C ILE A 119 -7.77 -5.33 14.99
N ILE A 120 -6.82 -6.19 14.65
CA ILE A 120 -5.65 -5.84 13.85
C ILE A 120 -5.71 -6.63 12.55
N ALA A 121 -5.58 -5.96 11.41
CA ALA A 121 -5.53 -6.59 10.10
C ALA A 121 -4.24 -6.21 9.39
N THR A 122 -3.51 -7.23 8.94
CA THR A 122 -2.19 -7.11 8.31
C THR A 122 -2.23 -7.72 6.93
N ALA A 123 -1.96 -6.94 5.89
CA ALA A 123 -1.78 -7.40 4.53
C ALA A 123 -0.30 -7.41 4.16
N THR A 124 0.17 -8.53 3.64
CA THR A 124 1.55 -8.71 3.17
C THR A 124 1.56 -9.22 1.75
N TYR A 125 2.53 -8.75 0.97
CA TYR A 125 2.80 -9.22 -0.39
C TYR A 125 4.29 -9.49 -0.54
N ALA A 126 4.60 -10.58 -1.22
CA ALA A 126 5.94 -11.14 -1.34
C ALA A 126 6.60 -11.44 0.03
N VAL A 127 7.86 -11.89 -0.03
CA VAL A 127 8.63 -12.30 1.15
C VAL A 127 9.49 -11.13 1.63
N VAL A 128 9.64 -11.00 2.94
CA VAL A 128 10.54 -10.02 3.57
C VAL A 128 11.93 -10.10 2.97
N GLY A 129 12.50 -8.96 2.58
CA GLY A 129 13.83 -8.87 1.96
C GLY A 129 13.82 -8.91 0.44
N THR A 130 12.67 -9.10 -0.20
CA THR A 130 12.52 -8.89 -1.65
C THR A 130 12.26 -7.41 -1.97
N PRO A 131 12.68 -6.90 -3.15
CA PRO A 131 12.39 -5.53 -3.58
C PRO A 131 10.88 -5.23 -3.69
N ASP A 132 10.08 -6.27 -3.92
CA ASP A 132 8.63 -6.20 -4.08
C ASP A 132 7.87 -6.41 -2.76
N TYR A 133 8.57 -6.52 -1.62
CA TYR A 133 7.93 -6.71 -0.33
C TYR A 133 7.08 -5.49 0.04
N VAL A 134 5.79 -5.72 0.24
CA VAL A 134 4.83 -4.70 0.65
C VAL A 134 4.07 -5.15 1.89
N TYR A 135 3.96 -4.23 2.85
CA TYR A 135 3.34 -4.46 4.15
C TYR A 135 2.39 -3.32 4.48
N ARG A 136 1.17 -3.65 4.92
CA ARG A 136 0.24 -2.71 5.54
C ARG A 136 -0.47 -3.35 6.73
N GLN A 137 -0.57 -2.59 7.81
CA GLN A 137 -1.31 -2.97 9.00
C GLN A 137 -2.30 -1.87 9.35
N LEU A 138 -3.53 -2.27 9.67
CA LEU A 138 -4.61 -1.42 10.15
C LEU A 138 -5.10 -2.00 11.48
N SER A 139 -5.55 -1.12 12.37
CA SER A 139 -6.13 -1.49 13.65
C SER A 139 -7.38 -0.67 13.91
N ALA A 140 -8.40 -1.29 14.51
CA ALA A 140 -9.59 -0.60 14.97
C ALA A 140 -10.02 -1.17 16.32
N VAL A 141 -10.46 -0.27 17.20
CA VAL A 141 -11.13 -0.65 18.45
C VAL A 141 -12.63 -0.62 18.18
N VAL A 142 -13.29 -1.74 18.42
CA VAL A 142 -14.73 -1.88 18.26
C VAL A 142 -15.35 -2.04 19.63
N GLU A 143 -16.38 -1.25 19.88
CA GLU A 143 -17.18 -1.33 21.09
C GLU A 143 -18.56 -1.85 20.73
N LYS A 144 -19.04 -2.82 21.52
CA LYS A 144 -20.41 -3.31 21.41
C LYS A 144 -21.07 -3.27 22.79
N PRO A 145 -22.38 -2.95 22.84
CA PRO A 145 -23.15 -3.12 24.06
C PRO A 145 -23.05 -4.59 24.50
N GLY A 146 -22.89 -4.80 25.80
CA GLY A 146 -23.17 -6.10 26.40
C GLY A 146 -24.68 -6.36 26.43
N GLU A 147 -25.07 -7.52 26.93
CA GLU A 147 -26.48 -7.94 26.96
C GLU A 147 -27.36 -6.85 27.62
N ILE A 148 -28.42 -6.45 26.93
CA ILE A 148 -29.39 -5.49 27.48
C ILE A 148 -30.20 -6.16 28.57
N VAL A 149 -29.79 -6.00 29.83
CA VAL A 149 -30.63 -6.38 30.97
C VAL A 149 -31.78 -5.36 31.05
N PRO A 150 -33.06 -5.78 30.92
CA PRO A 150 -34.17 -4.87 31.11
C PRO A 150 -34.18 -4.37 32.56
N VAL A 151 -33.99 -3.07 32.73
CA VAL A 151 -34.19 -2.38 34.00
C VAL A 151 -35.68 -2.51 34.33
N ALA A 152 -36.01 -3.26 35.38
CA ALA A 152 -37.37 -3.32 35.89
C ALA A 152 -37.79 -1.90 36.33
N PRO A 153 -39.05 -1.48 36.10
CA PRO A 153 -39.50 -0.19 36.58
C PRO A 153 -39.34 -0.15 38.10
N GLU A 154 -38.60 0.84 38.61
CA GLU A 154 -38.57 1.16 40.03
C GLU A 154 -40.01 1.50 40.43
N GLU A 155 -40.60 0.68 41.32
CA GLU A 155 -41.85 1.04 41.99
C GLU A 155 -41.52 2.24 42.90
N GLU A 156 -41.89 3.45 42.46
CA GLU A 156 -41.90 4.65 43.30
C GLU A 156 -42.88 4.43 44.48
N GLU A 157 -42.36 4.40 45.71
CA GLU A 157 -43.13 4.41 46.97
C GLU A 157 -43.32 5.84 47.51
#